data_AF-A0A662F2G4-F1
#
_entry.id   AF-A0A662F2G4-F1
#
_cell.length_a   1.000
_cell.length_b   1.000
_cell.length_c   1.000
_cell.angle_alpha   90.00
_cell.angle_beta   90.00
_cell.angle_gamma   90.00
#
_symmetry.space_group_name_H-M   'P 1'
#
loop_
_entity.id
_entity.type
_entity.pdbx_description
1 polymer ?
#
loop_
_entity_poly.entity_id
_entity_poly.type
_entity_poly.pdbx_seq_one_letter_code
_entity_poly.pdbx_strand_id
1 'polypeptide(L)'
;MRNISSTWMVKAILLVAALGVVTLTGCDLLDQLFGGTPPSGGTGDAPTAVITARIADQMVDRGDNPDHRPPISYVFSALDSLDKFGDPIRRGIQEVAWDFSDGGTRGFEWNDYTTRHLYYEEGTYTVTLTVREPETYGNATDTAQKTITIGPGWLKIDSVTTTPRQDGQFKVTIAVHNQSNQALKRIAVALLDDNGGTARGADVTLETPLAPNGAYTFTTVIGGWTGTLRAIPLWCYPPSAG
;
A
#
# COMPACT_ATOMS: atom_id res chain seq x y z
N MET A 1 66.51 -26.24 -9.31
CA MET A 1 66.27 -26.26 -7.85
C MET A 1 64.80 -25.95 -7.59
N ARG A 2 64.09 -26.90 -6.98
CA ARG A 2 62.81 -26.85 -6.23
C ARG A 2 61.64 -26.01 -6.78
N ASN A 3 60.62 -26.76 -7.23
CA ASN A 3 59.18 -26.54 -7.07
C ASN A 3 58.78 -25.59 -5.92
N ILE A 4 57.85 -24.66 -6.16
CA ILE A 4 56.63 -24.48 -5.35
C ILE A 4 55.49 -24.01 -6.29
N SER A 5 54.48 -24.85 -6.41
CA SER A 5 53.16 -24.59 -6.99
C SER A 5 52.29 -23.74 -6.05
N SER A 6 51.60 -22.72 -6.54
CA SER A 6 50.47 -22.11 -5.83
C SER A 6 49.27 -21.99 -6.77
N THR A 7 48.43 -23.01 -6.73
CA THR A 7 47.07 -23.06 -7.26
C THR A 7 46.20 -22.09 -6.45
N TRP A 8 45.68 -21.05 -7.10
CA TRP A 8 44.63 -20.22 -6.51
C TRP A 8 43.28 -20.92 -6.69
N MET A 9 42.74 -21.48 -5.60
CA MET A 9 41.33 -21.89 -5.55
C MET A 9 40.45 -20.64 -5.55
N VAL A 10 39.75 -20.39 -6.64
CA VAL A 10 38.61 -19.45 -6.67
C VAL A 10 37.45 -20.14 -5.92
N LYS A 11 37.17 -19.71 -4.69
CA LYS A 11 35.94 -20.10 -3.99
C LYS A 11 34.76 -19.40 -4.66
N ALA A 12 34.00 -20.14 -5.47
CA ALA A 12 32.68 -19.73 -5.90
C ALA A 12 31.73 -19.71 -4.69
N ILE A 13 31.31 -18.53 -4.26
CA ILE A 13 30.21 -18.37 -3.29
C ILE A 13 28.91 -18.45 -4.09
N LEU A 14 28.22 -19.59 -4.00
CA LEU A 14 26.83 -19.71 -4.43
C LEU A 14 25.97 -18.87 -3.47
N LEU A 15 25.50 -17.71 -3.92
CA LEU A 15 24.44 -16.98 -3.22
C LEU A 15 23.10 -17.62 -3.62
N VAL A 16 22.59 -18.52 -2.78
CA VAL A 16 21.20 -18.99 -2.88
C VAL A 16 20.33 -17.85 -2.36
N ALA A 17 19.66 -17.13 -3.27
CA ALA A 17 18.60 -16.21 -2.91
C ALA A 17 17.40 -17.02 -2.43
N ALA A 18 17.31 -17.24 -1.11
CA ALA A 18 16.09 -17.71 -0.48
C ALA A 18 15.07 -16.58 -0.55
N LEU A 19 14.15 -16.64 -1.52
CA LEU A 19 12.90 -15.89 -1.49
C LEU A 19 12.06 -16.44 -0.33
N GLY A 20 12.31 -15.91 0.86
CA GLY A 20 11.48 -16.16 2.03
C GLY A 20 10.12 -15.51 1.82
N VAL A 21 9.09 -16.33 1.63
CA VAL A 21 7.69 -15.90 1.79
C VAL A 21 7.52 -15.55 3.27
N VAL A 22 7.47 -14.26 3.57
CA VAL A 22 7.13 -13.79 4.93
C VAL A 22 5.62 -13.96 5.07
N THR A 23 5.20 -15.02 5.75
CA THR A 23 3.83 -15.12 6.24
C THR A 23 3.71 -14.20 7.44
N LEU A 24 3.29 -12.95 7.22
CA LEU A 24 3.00 -12.01 8.29
C LEU A 24 1.80 -12.53 9.08
N THR A 25 2.07 -13.10 10.24
CA THR A 25 1.01 -13.35 11.22
C THR A 25 0.75 -12.06 11.97
N GLY A 26 -0.48 -11.85 12.45
CA GLY A 26 -0.96 -10.58 13.03
C GLY A 26 -0.19 -10.04 14.26
N CYS A 27 0.89 -10.70 14.68
CA CYS A 27 1.79 -10.22 15.73
C CYS A 27 3.14 -9.70 15.20
N ASP A 28 3.51 -9.97 13.94
CA ASP A 28 4.76 -9.48 13.32
C ASP A 28 4.71 -8.00 12.93
N LEU A 29 3.54 -7.35 13.05
CA LEU A 29 3.37 -5.91 12.79
C LEU A 29 3.95 -5.02 13.91
N LEU A 30 4.23 -5.60 15.09
CA LEU A 30 4.71 -4.85 16.26
C LEU A 30 6.24 -4.68 16.28
N ASP A 31 7.02 -5.50 15.56
CA ASP A 31 8.48 -5.34 15.48
C ASP A 31 8.94 -4.34 14.41
N GLN A 32 8.06 -3.91 13.50
CA GLN A 32 8.28 -2.73 12.66
C GLN A 32 7.93 -1.40 13.34
N LEU A 33 7.48 -1.45 14.61
CA LEU A 33 6.92 -0.30 15.34
C LEU A 33 7.89 0.33 16.35
N PHE A 34 9.02 -0.31 16.72
CA PHE A 34 9.96 0.24 17.73
C PHE A 34 11.46 0.03 17.42
N GLY A 35 11.83 -0.22 16.16
CA GLY A 35 13.22 -0.38 15.74
C GLY A 35 13.96 0.93 15.45
N GLY A 36 13.91 1.90 16.36
CA GLY A 36 14.75 3.10 16.32
C GLY A 36 15.46 3.25 17.66
N THR A 37 16.75 2.88 17.73
CA THR A 37 17.57 3.25 18.89
C THR A 37 17.59 4.78 19.00
N PRO A 38 17.33 5.37 20.19
CA PRO A 38 17.50 6.81 20.35
C PRO A 38 18.98 7.15 20.10
N PRO A 39 19.32 8.10 19.22
CA PRO A 39 20.68 8.58 19.13
C PRO A 39 21.05 9.22 20.46
N SER A 40 22.13 8.72 21.06
CA SER A 40 22.79 9.38 22.16
C SER A 40 23.15 10.82 21.78
N GLY A 41 22.63 11.79 22.54
CA GLY A 41 23.12 13.16 22.67
C GLY A 41 23.86 13.76 21.46
N GLY A 42 23.11 14.31 20.51
CA GLY A 42 23.68 15.14 19.46
C GLY A 42 23.84 16.58 19.94
N THR A 43 25.08 17.05 20.08
CA THR A 43 25.42 18.48 20.14
C THR A 43 25.34 19.12 18.74
N GLY A 44 24.31 18.77 17.97
CA GLY A 44 24.16 19.17 16.57
C GLY A 44 23.23 20.37 16.43
N ASP A 45 23.60 21.34 15.61
CA ASP A 45 22.77 22.53 15.31
C ASP A 45 21.52 22.23 14.46
N ALA A 46 21.09 20.97 14.36
CA ALA A 46 20.03 20.49 13.47
C ALA A 46 18.93 19.73 14.26
N PRO A 47 17.68 19.73 13.76
CA PRO A 47 16.61 18.94 14.36
C PRO A 47 16.87 17.43 14.18
N THR A 48 16.06 16.60 14.82
CA THR A 48 16.03 15.14 14.60
C THR A 48 14.65 14.74 14.09
N ALA A 49 14.57 14.33 12.83
CA ALA A 49 13.33 13.90 12.19
C ALA A 49 12.99 12.45 12.57
N VAL A 50 11.74 12.20 12.92
CA VAL A 50 11.19 10.86 13.22
C VAL A 50 9.83 10.72 12.56
N ILE A 51 9.64 9.64 11.80
CA ILE A 51 8.36 9.30 11.16
C ILE A 51 7.74 8.09 11.83
N THR A 52 6.49 8.23 12.23
CA THR A 52 5.59 7.10 12.49
C THR A 52 4.46 7.06 11.47
N ALA A 53 3.97 5.86 11.17
CA ALA A 53 2.89 5.63 10.22
C ALA A 53 1.95 4.57 10.75
N ARG A 54 0.65 4.78 10.59
CA ARG A 54 -0.39 3.77 10.90
C ARG A 54 -1.44 3.73 9.81
N ILE A 55 -2.01 2.56 9.59
CA ILE A 55 -3.15 2.41 8.69
C ILE A 55 -4.36 3.11 9.31
N ALA A 56 -5.05 3.91 8.51
CA ALA A 56 -6.29 4.59 8.86
C ALA A 56 -7.40 4.09 7.94
N ASP A 57 -7.76 2.82 8.07
CA ASP A 57 -8.78 2.16 7.26
C ASP A 57 -9.96 1.77 8.16
N GLN A 58 -11.19 1.95 7.67
CA GLN A 58 -12.41 1.57 8.40
C GLN A 58 -12.46 0.07 8.75
N MET A 59 -11.67 -0.75 8.08
CA MET A 59 -11.49 -2.15 8.44
C MET A 59 -10.65 -2.34 9.69
N VAL A 60 -9.57 -1.59 9.84
CA VAL A 60 -8.77 -1.62 11.06
C VAL A 60 -9.64 -1.20 12.25
N ASP A 61 -10.50 -0.20 12.07
CA ASP A 61 -11.48 0.23 13.08
C ASP A 61 -12.48 -0.87 13.45
N ARG A 62 -12.70 -1.85 12.58
CA ARG A 62 -13.56 -3.03 12.80
C ARG A 62 -12.80 -4.27 13.27
N GLY A 63 -11.47 -4.20 13.41
CA GLY A 63 -10.61 -5.35 13.73
C GLY A 63 -10.35 -6.30 12.55
N ASP A 64 -10.74 -5.90 11.33
CA ASP A 64 -10.51 -6.67 10.12
C ASP A 64 -9.13 -6.36 9.51
N ASN A 65 -8.54 -7.33 8.79
CA ASN A 65 -7.27 -7.13 8.10
C ASN A 65 -7.49 -6.43 6.75
N PRO A 66 -6.97 -5.21 6.52
CA PRO A 66 -7.12 -4.52 5.23
C PRO A 66 -6.28 -5.15 4.10
N ASP A 67 -5.33 -6.05 4.42
CA ASP A 67 -4.38 -6.70 3.49
C ASP A 67 -3.61 -5.70 2.62
N HIS A 68 -3.46 -4.47 3.13
CA HIS A 68 -2.77 -3.37 2.46
C HIS A 68 -3.28 -3.10 1.02
N ARG A 69 -4.56 -3.38 0.72
CA ARG A 69 -5.11 -3.22 -0.64
C ARG A 69 -5.21 -1.75 -1.06
N PRO A 70 -5.18 -1.43 -2.35
CA PRO A 70 -5.65 -0.15 -2.84
C PRO A 70 -7.20 -0.09 -2.88
N PRO A 71 -7.79 1.08 -2.64
CA PRO A 71 -7.16 2.23 -2.02
C PRO A 71 -7.01 2.03 -0.49
N ILE A 72 -5.90 2.47 0.10
CA ILE A 72 -5.68 2.42 1.56
C ILE A 72 -5.08 3.72 2.08
N SER A 73 -5.61 4.16 3.22
CA SER A 73 -5.17 5.40 3.85
C SER A 73 -4.20 5.14 4.99
N TYR A 74 -3.17 5.98 5.07
CA TYR A 74 -2.23 6.04 6.18
C TYR A 74 -2.34 7.39 6.88
N VAL A 75 -2.10 7.39 8.19
CA VAL A 75 -1.78 8.59 8.96
C VAL A 75 -0.30 8.55 9.29
N PHE A 76 0.43 9.54 8.80
CA PHE A 76 1.82 9.80 9.10
C PHE A 76 1.93 10.84 10.22
N SER A 77 2.95 10.70 11.06
CA SER A 77 3.18 11.59 12.20
C SER A 77 4.66 11.92 12.33
N ALA A 78 4.95 13.20 12.53
CA ALA A 78 6.24 13.77 12.88
C ALA A 78 6.36 14.08 14.39
N LEU A 79 5.35 13.73 15.20
CA LEU A 79 5.24 14.16 16.60
C LEU A 79 6.36 13.65 17.53
N ASP A 80 7.09 12.62 17.10
CA ASP A 80 8.25 12.07 17.80
C ASP A 80 9.57 12.75 17.40
N SER A 81 9.52 13.69 16.45
CA SER A 81 10.67 14.49 16.04
C SER A 81 11.05 15.50 17.13
N LEU A 82 12.34 15.82 17.18
CA LEU A 82 12.92 16.76 18.13
C LEU A 82 13.54 17.95 17.40
N ASP A 83 13.55 19.10 18.07
CA ASP A 83 14.31 20.26 17.64
C ASP A 83 15.81 20.08 17.96
N LYS A 84 16.62 21.07 17.60
CA LYS A 84 18.06 21.11 17.83
C LYS A 84 18.48 21.05 19.30
N PHE A 85 17.56 21.30 20.23
CA PHE A 85 17.79 21.22 21.67
C PHE A 85 17.32 19.88 22.26
N GLY A 86 16.75 19.01 21.43
CA GLY A 86 16.15 17.75 21.87
C GLY A 86 14.73 17.90 22.42
N ASP A 87 14.09 19.06 22.23
CA ASP A 87 12.71 19.30 22.64
C ASP A 87 11.73 18.87 21.54
N PRO A 88 10.54 18.34 21.88
CA PRO A 88 9.55 17.95 20.87
C PRO A 88 9.06 19.13 20.02
N ILE A 89 9.00 18.95 18.69
CA ILE A 89 8.67 20.00 17.72
C ILE A 89 7.21 20.49 17.75
N ARG A 90 6.34 19.83 18.53
CA ARG A 90 4.89 20.10 18.63
C ARG A 90 4.49 21.46 19.22
N ARG A 91 5.44 22.39 19.36
CA ARG A 91 5.23 23.76 19.83
C ARG A 91 4.83 24.72 18.70
N GLY A 92 4.84 24.28 17.44
CA GLY A 92 4.40 25.10 16.31
C GLY A 92 5.47 26.06 15.78
N ILE A 93 6.75 25.76 16.02
CA ILE A 93 7.88 26.62 15.63
C ILE A 93 8.62 26.00 14.44
N GLN A 94 8.81 24.69 14.45
CA GLN A 94 9.42 23.94 13.35
C GLN A 94 8.39 23.70 12.25
N GLU A 95 8.85 23.75 11.00
CA GLU A 95 8.04 23.41 9.85
C GLU A 95 8.35 21.99 9.39
N VAL A 96 7.34 21.29 8.87
CA VAL A 96 7.49 19.95 8.30
C VAL A 96 7.00 19.92 6.87
N ALA A 97 7.71 19.17 6.02
CA ALA A 97 7.30 18.88 4.66
C ALA A 97 7.25 17.36 4.43
N TRP A 98 6.34 16.93 3.58
CA TRP A 98 6.09 15.52 3.29
C TRP A 98 6.19 15.23 1.79
N ASP A 99 6.85 14.13 1.43
CA ASP A 99 6.79 13.53 0.10
C ASP A 99 6.32 12.08 0.26
N PHE A 100 5.19 11.72 -0.36
CA PHE A 100 4.59 10.39 -0.23
C PHE A 100 5.06 9.40 -1.30
N SER A 101 5.94 9.82 -2.22
CA SER A 101 6.53 9.01 -3.28
C SER A 101 5.54 8.47 -4.32
N ASP A 102 4.32 9.00 -4.37
CA ASP A 102 3.29 8.70 -5.39
C ASP A 102 2.91 9.94 -6.22
N GLY A 103 3.71 11.01 -6.13
CA GLY A 103 3.42 12.32 -6.71
C GLY A 103 2.68 13.27 -5.76
N GLY A 104 2.18 12.78 -4.62
CA GLY A 104 1.65 13.61 -3.55
C GLY A 104 2.76 14.22 -2.68
N THR A 105 2.71 15.54 -2.50
CA THR A 105 3.64 16.28 -1.61
C THR A 105 2.91 17.30 -0.76
N ARG A 106 3.48 17.65 0.40
CA ARG A 106 3.08 18.78 1.23
C ARG A 106 4.29 19.65 1.50
N GLY A 107 4.15 20.95 1.26
CA GLY A 107 5.20 21.93 1.53
C GLY A 107 5.45 22.10 3.03
N PHE A 108 6.48 22.88 3.37
CA PHE A 108 6.81 23.21 4.76
C PHE A 108 5.65 23.93 5.45
N GLU A 109 5.12 23.31 6.49
CA GLU A 109 4.03 23.84 7.32
C GLU A 109 4.32 23.59 8.80
N TRP A 110 4.03 24.58 9.66
CA TRP A 110 4.27 24.51 11.11
C TRP A 110 3.15 23.80 11.89
N ASN A 111 2.08 23.37 11.20
CA ASN A 111 0.91 22.73 11.83
C ASN A 111 0.53 21.37 11.21
N ASP A 112 1.32 20.84 10.27
CA ASP A 112 1.07 19.56 9.58
C ASP A 112 1.89 18.39 10.16
N TYR A 113 2.11 18.40 11.47
CA TYR A 113 2.85 17.34 12.18
C TYR A 113 2.16 15.97 12.15
N THR A 114 0.89 15.92 11.75
CA THR A 114 0.16 14.67 11.53
C THR A 114 -0.69 14.82 10.29
N THR A 115 -0.46 13.97 9.30
CA THR A 115 -1.07 14.11 7.99
C THR A 115 -1.63 12.79 7.49
N ARG A 116 -2.74 12.87 6.74
CA ARG A 116 -3.40 11.71 6.16
C ARG A 116 -3.13 11.69 4.66
N HIS A 117 -2.80 10.51 4.16
CA HIS A 117 -2.57 10.25 2.74
C HIS A 117 -3.29 8.98 2.29
N LEU A 118 -3.62 8.89 1.00
CA LEU A 118 -4.38 7.78 0.41
C LEU A 118 -3.63 7.26 -0.81
N TYR A 119 -3.20 6.00 -0.76
CA TYR A 119 -2.56 5.32 -1.88
C TYR A 119 -3.61 4.58 -2.71
N TYR A 120 -3.59 4.78 -4.03
CA TYR A 120 -4.57 4.21 -4.97
C TYR A 120 -4.03 3.01 -5.77
N GLU A 121 -2.72 2.82 -5.79
CA GLU A 121 -2.07 1.79 -6.59
C GLU A 121 -1.25 0.87 -5.70
N GLU A 122 -1.09 -0.37 -6.15
CA GLU A 122 -0.14 -1.31 -5.54
C GLU A 122 1.29 -0.80 -5.75
N GLY A 123 2.17 -1.06 -4.79
CA GLY A 123 3.54 -0.58 -4.90
C GLY A 123 4.27 -0.45 -3.58
N THR A 124 5.53 -0.03 -3.68
CA THR A 124 6.35 0.32 -2.51
C THR A 124 6.69 1.80 -2.58
N TYR A 125 6.36 2.52 -1.52
CA TYR A 125 6.50 3.97 -1.42
C TYR A 125 7.49 4.32 -0.32
N THR A 126 8.42 5.23 -0.60
CA THR A 126 9.39 5.73 0.40
C THR A 126 8.96 7.12 0.84
N VAL A 127 8.18 7.17 1.92
CA VAL A 127 7.68 8.44 2.46
C VAL A 127 8.83 9.19 3.11
N THR A 128 9.03 10.45 2.72
CA THR A 128 10.07 11.31 3.25
C THR A 128 9.45 12.44 4.06
N LEU A 129 9.91 12.62 5.30
CA LEU A 129 9.64 13.78 6.15
C LEU A 129 10.89 14.64 6.16
N THR A 130 10.71 15.95 5.97
CA THR A 130 11.75 16.94 6.25
C THR A 130 11.28 17.84 7.39
N VAL A 131 12.05 17.92 8.48
CA VAL A 131 11.83 18.85 9.59
C VAL A 131 12.78 20.02 9.43
N ARG A 132 12.28 21.25 9.59
CA ARG A 132 13.04 22.49 9.45
C ARG A 132 12.91 23.36 10.70
N GLU A 133 14.06 23.78 11.23
CA GLU A 133 14.15 24.80 12.26
C GLU A 133 13.74 26.18 11.74
N PRO A 134 13.26 27.10 12.59
CA PRO A 134 12.98 28.47 12.17
C PRO A 134 14.23 29.19 11.68
N GLU A 135 14.02 30.29 10.96
CA GLU A 135 15.08 31.13 10.39
C GLU A 135 16.08 31.63 11.45
N THR A 136 15.63 31.87 12.68
CA THR A 136 16.50 32.28 13.80
C THR A 136 17.56 31.24 14.15
N TYR A 137 17.36 29.99 13.75
CA TYR A 137 18.32 28.89 13.87
C TYR A 137 18.88 28.45 12.51
N GLY A 138 18.84 29.34 11.52
CA GLY A 138 19.50 29.15 10.23
C GLY A 138 18.79 28.19 9.27
N ASN A 139 17.51 27.88 9.51
CA ASN A 139 16.74 26.94 8.70
C ASN A 139 17.38 25.55 8.59
N ALA A 140 18.08 25.09 9.63
CA ALA A 140 18.65 23.75 9.66
C ALA A 140 17.56 22.70 9.45
N THR A 141 17.87 21.67 8.66
CA THR A 141 16.92 20.62 8.30
C THR A 141 17.45 19.24 8.66
N ASP A 142 16.54 18.32 8.97
CA ASP A 142 16.81 16.89 9.02
C ASP A 142 15.72 16.12 8.27
N THR A 143 16.05 14.93 7.78
CA THR A 143 15.14 14.09 7.00
C THR A 143 15.04 12.68 7.56
N ALA A 144 13.82 12.17 7.63
CA ALA A 144 13.55 10.77 7.93
C ALA A 144 12.78 10.12 6.78
N GLN A 145 12.86 8.80 6.68
CA GLN A 145 12.15 8.01 5.67
C GLN A 145 11.41 6.83 6.29
N LYS A 146 10.23 6.51 5.74
CA LYS A 146 9.44 5.32 6.09
C LYS A 146 8.97 4.62 4.81
N THR A 147 9.33 3.35 4.68
CA THR A 147 8.83 2.51 3.59
C THR A 147 7.43 2.00 3.91
N ILE A 148 6.52 2.15 2.95
CA ILE A 148 5.14 1.65 2.99
C ILE A 148 4.94 0.72 1.79
N THR A 149 4.36 -0.46 2.02
CA THR A 149 4.06 -1.42 0.95
C THR A 149 2.55 -1.60 0.83
N ILE A 150 2.03 -1.31 -0.36
CA ILE A 150 0.64 -1.49 -0.75
C ILE A 150 0.57 -2.77 -1.59
N GLY A 151 -0.27 -3.71 -1.15
CA GLY A 151 -0.49 -4.99 -1.82
C GLY A 151 -1.41 -4.85 -3.05
N PRO A 152 -1.72 -5.96 -3.73
CA PRO A 152 -2.65 -5.95 -4.85
C PRO A 152 -4.08 -5.67 -4.40
N GLY A 153 -4.93 -5.29 -5.35
CA GLY A 153 -6.37 -5.24 -5.14
C GLY A 153 -6.91 -6.63 -4.76
N TRP A 154 -7.92 -6.67 -3.88
CA TRP A 154 -8.46 -7.93 -3.36
C TRP A 154 -9.11 -8.85 -4.39
N LEU A 155 -9.65 -8.29 -5.46
CA LEU A 155 -10.31 -9.04 -6.49
C LEU A 155 -9.54 -8.83 -7.79
N LYS A 156 -9.10 -9.93 -8.40
CA LYS A 156 -8.48 -9.90 -9.72
C LYS A 156 -9.45 -10.36 -10.78
N ILE A 157 -9.47 -9.62 -11.88
CA ILE A 157 -10.15 -10.05 -13.11
C ILE A 157 -9.24 -11.04 -13.81
N ASP A 158 -9.70 -12.28 -13.98
CA ASP A 158 -8.98 -13.31 -14.72
C ASP A 158 -9.29 -13.27 -16.20
N SER A 159 -10.57 -13.14 -16.53
CA SER A 159 -11.01 -13.06 -17.91
C SER A 159 -12.35 -12.36 -18.04
N VAL A 160 -12.55 -11.76 -19.21
CA VAL A 160 -13.84 -11.27 -19.69
C VAL A 160 -14.09 -11.94 -21.04
N THR A 161 -15.16 -12.72 -21.13
CA THR A 161 -15.55 -13.41 -22.36
C THR A 161 -16.94 -12.98 -22.79
N THR A 162 -17.14 -12.87 -24.10
CA THR A 162 -18.43 -12.49 -24.69
C THR A 162 -18.89 -13.57 -25.66
N THR A 163 -20.17 -13.90 -25.60
CA THR A 163 -20.80 -14.83 -26.55
C THR A 163 -22.02 -14.14 -27.17
N PRO A 164 -22.08 -14.02 -28.51
CA PRO A 164 -23.26 -13.49 -29.19
C PRO A 164 -24.50 -14.32 -28.86
N ARG A 165 -25.64 -13.67 -28.79
CA ARG A 165 -26.95 -14.29 -28.60
C ARG A 165 -27.81 -14.11 -29.86
N GLN A 166 -28.82 -14.96 -30.01
CA GLN A 166 -29.73 -14.93 -31.17
C GLN A 166 -30.60 -13.67 -31.22
N ASP A 167 -30.77 -12.98 -30.09
CA ASP A 167 -31.52 -11.72 -29.93
C ASP A 167 -30.69 -10.46 -30.26
N GLY A 168 -29.48 -10.63 -30.79
CA GLY A 168 -28.56 -9.52 -31.12
C GLY A 168 -27.84 -8.92 -29.91
N GLN A 169 -28.02 -9.50 -28.71
CA GLN A 169 -27.33 -9.12 -27.48
C GLN A 169 -26.06 -9.97 -27.28
N PHE A 170 -25.27 -9.62 -26.27
CA PHE A 170 -24.08 -10.37 -25.88
C PHE A 170 -24.20 -10.83 -24.44
N LYS A 171 -24.01 -12.14 -24.20
CA LYS A 171 -23.77 -12.65 -22.85
C LYS A 171 -22.30 -12.41 -22.52
N VAL A 172 -22.04 -11.75 -21.40
CA VAL A 172 -20.70 -11.49 -20.88
C VAL A 172 -20.49 -12.33 -19.64
N THR A 173 -19.33 -13.00 -19.57
CA THR A 173 -18.90 -13.81 -18.44
C THR A 173 -17.58 -13.25 -17.92
N ILE A 174 -17.53 -12.89 -16.64
CA ILE A 174 -16.36 -12.32 -15.98
C ILE A 174 -15.91 -13.30 -14.92
N ALA A 175 -14.73 -13.88 -15.10
CA ALA A 175 -14.10 -14.72 -14.08
C ALA A 175 -13.20 -13.85 -13.20
N VAL A 176 -13.32 -14.05 -11.89
CA VAL A 176 -12.50 -13.36 -10.89
C VAL A 176 -11.96 -14.34 -9.86
N HIS A 177 -10.85 -13.99 -9.21
CA HIS A 177 -10.42 -14.65 -7.98
C HIS A 177 -10.12 -13.67 -6.86
N ASN A 178 -10.34 -14.14 -5.64
CA ASN A 178 -9.96 -13.44 -4.42
C ASN A 178 -8.44 -13.57 -4.20
N GLN A 179 -7.73 -12.45 -4.29
CA GLN A 179 -6.30 -12.34 -4.02
C GLN A 179 -5.98 -11.95 -2.58
N SER A 180 -6.99 -11.62 -1.77
CA SER A 180 -6.79 -11.28 -0.36
C SER A 180 -6.48 -12.53 0.48
N ASN A 181 -5.91 -12.31 1.66
CA ASN A 181 -5.65 -13.35 2.66
C ASN A 181 -6.88 -13.66 3.53
N GLN A 182 -8.04 -13.10 3.17
CA GLN A 182 -9.29 -13.29 3.90
C GLN A 182 -10.44 -13.65 2.97
N ALA A 183 -11.55 -14.13 3.55
CA ALA A 183 -12.74 -14.42 2.77
C ALA A 183 -13.48 -13.12 2.40
N LEU A 184 -14.11 -13.07 1.22
CA LEU A 184 -14.92 -11.95 0.76
C LEU A 184 -16.41 -12.34 0.73
N LYS A 185 -17.27 -11.59 1.41
CA LYS A 185 -18.72 -11.82 1.44
C LYS A 185 -19.44 -11.07 0.34
N ARG A 186 -18.99 -9.85 0.03
CA ARG A 186 -19.59 -9.00 -1.00
C ARG A 186 -18.50 -8.60 -1.99
N ILE A 187 -18.75 -8.84 -3.27
CA ILE A 187 -17.81 -8.56 -4.37
C ILE A 187 -18.54 -7.81 -5.48
N ALA A 188 -17.87 -6.84 -6.08
CA ALA A 188 -18.43 -6.04 -7.15
C ALA A 188 -17.44 -5.81 -8.29
N VAL A 189 -17.97 -5.81 -9.51
CA VAL A 189 -17.23 -5.53 -10.75
C VAL A 189 -18.02 -4.56 -11.64
N ALA A 190 -17.31 -3.71 -12.36
CA ALA A 190 -17.86 -2.91 -13.46
C ALA A 190 -17.28 -3.37 -14.79
N LEU A 191 -18.13 -3.47 -15.80
CA LEU A 191 -17.76 -3.53 -17.21
C LEU A 191 -17.74 -2.11 -17.76
N LEU A 192 -16.60 -1.74 -18.30
CA LEU A 192 -16.36 -0.47 -18.95
C LEU A 192 -16.36 -0.65 -20.46
N ASP A 193 -16.85 0.38 -21.15
CA ASP A 193 -16.74 0.56 -22.58
C ASP A 193 -15.36 1.08 -23.00
N ASP A 194 -15.11 1.20 -24.31
CA ASP A 194 -13.84 1.69 -24.86
C ASP A 194 -13.49 3.13 -24.43
N ASN A 195 -14.48 3.92 -24.01
CA ASN A 195 -14.30 5.29 -23.51
C ASN A 195 -14.12 5.34 -21.99
N GLY A 196 -14.10 4.18 -21.31
CA GLY A 196 -14.06 4.09 -19.85
C GLY A 196 -15.39 4.39 -19.16
N GLY A 197 -16.47 4.59 -19.91
CA GLY A 197 -17.83 4.70 -19.40
C GLY A 197 -18.32 3.35 -18.86
N THR A 198 -19.15 3.35 -17.81
CA THR A 198 -19.69 2.10 -17.27
C THR A 198 -20.77 1.55 -18.20
N ALA A 199 -20.47 0.48 -18.93
CA ALA A 199 -21.43 -0.25 -19.74
C ALA A 199 -22.40 -1.06 -18.87
N ARG A 200 -21.90 -1.68 -17.78
CA ARG A 200 -22.72 -2.38 -16.78
C ARG A 200 -21.96 -2.61 -15.47
N GLY A 201 -22.66 -2.72 -14.34
CA GLY A 201 -22.08 -3.12 -13.05
C GLY A 201 -22.77 -4.35 -12.47
N ALA A 202 -22.06 -5.12 -11.66
CA ALA A 202 -22.61 -6.20 -10.85
C ALA A 202 -22.04 -6.13 -9.43
N ASP A 203 -22.92 -6.24 -8.44
CA ASP A 203 -22.61 -6.32 -7.02
C ASP A 203 -23.35 -7.53 -6.45
N VAL A 204 -22.60 -8.44 -5.84
CA VAL A 204 -23.14 -9.70 -5.34
C VAL A 204 -22.73 -9.88 -3.88
N THR A 205 -23.73 -10.18 -3.04
CA THR A 205 -23.52 -10.76 -1.72
C THR A 205 -23.57 -12.28 -1.86
N LEU A 206 -22.47 -12.95 -1.56
CA LEU A 206 -22.32 -14.39 -1.73
C LEU A 206 -22.94 -15.13 -0.55
N GLU A 207 -23.70 -16.20 -0.81
CA GLU A 207 -24.24 -17.06 0.24
C GLU A 207 -23.10 -17.66 1.08
N THR A 208 -22.12 -18.27 0.40
CA THR A 208 -20.86 -18.71 0.99
C THR A 208 -19.75 -17.70 0.65
N PRO A 209 -19.05 -17.12 1.63
CA PRO A 209 -17.93 -16.20 1.37
C PRO A 209 -16.89 -16.82 0.43
N LEU A 210 -16.36 -16.00 -0.48
CA LEU A 210 -15.29 -16.40 -1.39
C LEU A 210 -13.99 -16.52 -0.61
N ALA A 211 -13.51 -17.74 -0.38
CA ALA A 211 -12.25 -18.00 0.32
C ALA A 211 -11.05 -17.35 -0.40
N PRO A 212 -9.90 -17.15 0.28
CA PRO A 212 -8.64 -16.81 -0.36
C PRO A 212 -8.34 -17.73 -1.55
N ASN A 213 -7.91 -17.17 -2.68
CA ASN A 213 -7.73 -17.84 -3.98
C ASN A 213 -9.00 -18.50 -4.57
N GLY A 214 -10.16 -18.34 -3.93
CA GLY A 214 -11.44 -18.79 -4.46
C GLY A 214 -11.81 -18.01 -5.71
N ALA A 215 -12.45 -18.68 -6.66
CA ALA A 215 -12.92 -18.09 -7.91
C ALA A 215 -14.44 -17.87 -7.91
N TYR A 216 -14.89 -16.80 -8.57
CA TYR A 216 -16.30 -16.52 -8.81
C TYR A 216 -16.52 -16.05 -10.26
N THR A 217 -17.72 -16.31 -10.78
CA THR A 217 -18.07 -15.94 -12.16
C THR A 217 -19.32 -15.07 -12.17
N PHE A 218 -19.17 -13.83 -12.63
CA PHE A 218 -20.31 -12.98 -12.94
C PHE A 218 -20.80 -13.28 -14.36
N THR A 219 -22.12 -13.37 -14.52
CA THR A 219 -22.76 -13.49 -15.83
C THR A 219 -23.75 -12.36 -16.01
N THR A 220 -23.68 -11.68 -17.15
CA THR A 220 -24.59 -10.59 -17.47
C THR A 220 -24.91 -10.59 -18.97
N VAL A 221 -25.94 -9.84 -19.37
CA VAL A 221 -26.28 -9.62 -20.77
C VAL A 221 -26.27 -8.13 -21.05
N ILE A 222 -25.64 -7.73 -22.15
CA ILE A 222 -25.59 -6.35 -22.64
C ILE A 222 -26.19 -6.27 -24.05
N GLY A 223 -26.61 -5.07 -24.46
CA GLY A 223 -27.11 -4.82 -25.82
C GLY A 223 -26.06 -5.08 -26.91
N GLY A 224 -26.43 -4.79 -28.17
CA GLY A 224 -25.50 -4.85 -29.28
C GLY A 224 -24.27 -3.99 -29.00
N TRP A 225 -23.08 -4.59 -29.08
CA TRP A 225 -21.82 -3.98 -28.69
C TRP A 225 -20.77 -4.13 -29.81
N THR A 226 -20.01 -3.06 -30.06
CA THR A 226 -18.87 -3.02 -30.97
C THR A 226 -17.70 -2.41 -30.22
N GLY A 227 -16.64 -3.16 -29.96
CA GLY A 227 -15.50 -2.68 -29.18
C GLY A 227 -14.95 -3.71 -28.21
N THR A 228 -14.03 -3.28 -27.34
CA THR A 228 -13.49 -4.11 -26.26
C THR A 228 -14.24 -3.81 -24.96
N LEU A 229 -14.51 -4.84 -24.15
CA LEU A 229 -15.01 -4.64 -22.80
C LEU A 229 -13.88 -4.87 -21.81
N ARG A 230 -13.74 -3.97 -20.85
CA ARG A 230 -12.80 -4.14 -19.74
C ARG A 230 -13.58 -4.29 -18.45
N ALA A 231 -13.33 -5.35 -17.68
CA ALA A 231 -13.83 -5.42 -16.32
C ALA A 231 -12.83 -4.75 -15.35
N ILE A 232 -13.36 -4.05 -14.35
CA ILE A 232 -12.60 -3.56 -13.20
C ILE A 232 -13.26 -4.03 -11.91
N PRO A 233 -12.49 -4.36 -10.86
CA PRO A 233 -13.02 -4.48 -9.52
C PRO A 233 -13.57 -3.13 -9.04
N LEU A 234 -14.62 -3.17 -8.22
CA LEU A 234 -15.10 -2.01 -7.47
C LEU A 234 -14.75 -2.20 -5.98
N TRP A 235 -15.77 -2.29 -5.12
CA TRP A 235 -15.62 -2.58 -3.70
C TRP A 235 -15.77 -4.06 -3.41
N CYS A 236 -15.05 -4.50 -2.39
CA CYS A 236 -15.13 -5.83 -1.82
C CYS A 236 -15.18 -5.71 -0.30
N TYR A 237 -15.93 -6.59 0.37
CA TYR A 237 -16.07 -6.58 1.83
C TYR A 237 -15.94 -8.00 2.39
N PRO A 238 -15.19 -8.20 3.49
CA PRO A 238 -15.22 -9.46 4.22
C PRO A 238 -16.60 -9.69 4.87
N PRO A 239 -16.90 -10.91 5.34
CA PRO A 239 -18.00 -11.13 6.27
C PRO A 239 -17.85 -10.21 7.47
N SER A 240 -18.93 -9.57 7.93
CA SER A 240 -18.89 -8.81 9.19
C SER A 240 -18.46 -9.75 10.32
N ALA A 241 -17.49 -9.33 11.14
CA ALA A 241 -17.34 -9.90 12.47
C ALA A 241 -18.71 -9.74 13.18
N GLY A 242 -19.34 -10.86 13.52
CA GLY A 242 -20.61 -10.88 14.22
C GLY A 242 -20.50 -10.39 15.66
#